data_AF-A0AAV4VKW1-F1
#
_entry.id   AF-A0AAV4VKW1-F1
#
_cell.length_a   1.000
_cell.length_b   1.000
_cell.length_c   1.000
_cell.angle_alpha   90.00
_cell.angle_beta   90.00
_cell.angle_gamma   90.00
#
_symmetry.space_group_name_H-M   'P 1'
#
loop_
_entity.id
_entity.type
_entity.pdbx_description
1 polymer ?
#
loop_
_entity_poly.entity_id
_entity_poly.type
_entity_poly.pdbx_seq_one_letter_code
_entity_poly.pdbx_strand_id
1 'polypeptide(L)'
;MDYLRNQLFCEDLMIEVLKSVGRTWEPEQGLTQIRSELDSSPFEKQIGKAVFLLIKKFVDDVNDRYQEFLSIGAMESDEIFAKYAIREALLYFDKGYTHASFLSYCAIVIGVAVMDVTLPGKYTLDRAAQVIALVLSSHQLSGQFWKVGGWYGIQQSSAVLVEKMRDVEQVTRL
;
A
#
# COMPACT_ATOMS: atom_id res chain seq x y z
N MET A 1 10.54 -17.99 2.51
CA MET A 1 10.36 -17.31 3.81
C MET A 1 9.96 -15.83 3.67
N ASP A 2 10.16 -15.16 2.53
CA ASP A 2 9.91 -13.70 2.43
C ASP A 2 8.45 -13.23 2.44
N TYR A 3 7.46 -14.07 2.08
CA TYR A 3 6.05 -13.64 2.04
C TYR A 3 5.52 -13.19 3.40
N LEU A 4 5.83 -13.92 4.48
CA LEU A 4 5.38 -13.55 5.83
C LEU A 4 5.97 -12.21 6.27
N ARG A 5 7.24 -11.95 5.95
CA ARG A 5 7.89 -10.68 6.22
C ARG A 5 7.28 -9.53 5.41
N ASN A 6 6.94 -9.77 4.15
CA ASN A 6 6.25 -8.80 3.29
C ASN A 6 4.84 -8.51 3.78
N GLN A 7 4.12 -9.52 4.26
CA GLN A 7 2.79 -9.36 4.84
C GLN A 7 2.85 -8.49 6.11
N LEU A 8 3.80 -8.76 7.00
CA LEU A 8 4.02 -7.93 8.20
C LEU A 8 4.38 -6.48 7.84
N PHE A 9 5.22 -6.28 6.81
CA PHE A 9 5.51 -4.95 6.26
C PHE A 9 4.25 -4.23 5.75
N CYS A 10 3.37 -4.94 5.04
CA CYS A 10 2.14 -4.36 4.48
C CYS A 10 1.12 -4.02 5.57
N GLU A 11 1.03 -4.84 6.63
CA GLU A 11 0.22 -4.54 7.81
C GLU A 11 0.72 -3.28 8.52
N ASP A 12 2.03 -3.17 8.76
CA ASP A 12 2.63 -1.96 9.36
C ASP A 12 2.37 -0.70 8.51
N LEU A 13 2.49 -0.83 7.19
CA LEU A 13 2.19 0.23 6.25
C LEU A 13 0.73 0.68 6.35
N MET A 14 -0.21 -0.26 6.32
CA MET A 14 -1.65 0.01 6.42
C MET A 14 -2.00 0.67 7.75
N ILE A 15 -1.43 0.18 8.86
CA ILE A 15 -1.61 0.76 10.21
C ILE A 15 -1.14 2.22 10.24
N GLU A 16 0.04 2.53 9.69
CA GLU A 16 0.56 3.90 9.68
C GLU A 16 -0.30 4.83 8.81
N VAL A 17 -0.80 4.36 7.66
CA VAL A 17 -1.70 5.15 6.80
C VAL A 17 -3.03 5.40 7.50
N LEU A 18 -3.63 4.40 8.14
CA LEU A 18 -4.88 4.56 8.89
C LEU A 18 -4.73 5.52 10.07
N LYS A 19 -3.62 5.45 10.81
CA LYS A 19 -3.30 6.43 11.86
C LYS A 19 -3.26 7.85 11.33
N SER A 20 -2.73 8.04 10.11
CA SER A 20 -2.63 9.35 9.47
C SER A 20 -4.00 9.95 9.09
N VAL A 21 -5.04 9.11 8.97
CA VAL A 21 -6.45 9.54 8.76
C VAL A 21 -7.30 9.43 10.04
N GLY A 22 -6.68 9.28 11.20
CA GLY A 22 -7.39 9.22 12.49
C GLY A 22 -8.18 7.93 12.73
N ARG A 23 -7.80 6.83 12.06
CA ARG A 23 -8.45 5.51 12.19
C ARG A 23 -7.49 4.48 12.77
N THR A 24 -8.07 3.41 13.31
CA THR A 24 -7.34 2.23 13.78
C THR A 24 -7.84 1.00 13.06
N TRP A 25 -6.96 0.01 12.92
CA TRP A 25 -7.28 -1.31 12.40
C TRP A 25 -6.42 -2.32 13.12
N GLU A 26 -7.05 -3.43 13.46
CA GLU A 26 -6.42 -4.61 14.03
C GLU A 26 -6.65 -5.73 13.01
N PRO A 27 -5.59 -6.27 12.38
CA PRO A 27 -5.73 -7.33 11.38
C PRO A 27 -6.41 -8.56 11.98
N GLU A 28 -7.50 -9.03 11.36
CA GLU A 28 -8.20 -10.24 11.81
C GLU A 28 -7.48 -11.51 11.32
N GLN A 29 -6.98 -11.47 10.08
CA GLN A 29 -6.22 -12.54 9.43
C GLN A 29 -4.72 -12.22 9.29
N GLY A 30 -4.22 -11.25 10.07
CA GLY A 30 -2.87 -10.73 9.92
C GLY A 30 -1.80 -11.38 10.81
N LEU A 31 -0.55 -11.14 10.47
CA LEU A 31 0.64 -11.65 11.16
C LEU A 31 1.05 -10.79 12.35
N THR A 32 0.46 -9.61 12.53
CA THR A 32 0.76 -8.72 13.66
C THR A 32 0.53 -9.41 15.01
N GLN A 33 -0.41 -10.35 15.10
CA GLN A 33 -0.68 -11.14 16.31
C GLN A 33 0.46 -12.10 16.67
N ILE A 34 1.25 -12.55 15.69
CA ILE A 34 2.40 -13.43 15.87
C ILE A 34 3.73 -12.70 15.64
N ARG A 35 3.73 -11.36 15.71
CA ARG A 35 4.92 -10.52 15.43
C ARG A 35 6.13 -10.92 16.28
N SER A 36 5.94 -11.36 17.52
CA SER A 36 7.02 -11.81 18.40
C SER A 36 7.76 -13.05 17.87
N GLU A 37 7.14 -13.80 16.97
CA GLU A 37 7.69 -15.01 16.35
C GLU A 37 8.31 -14.72 14.97
N LEU A 38 8.16 -13.49 14.47
CA LEU A 38 8.68 -13.06 13.18
C LEU A 38 9.87 -12.11 13.37
N ASP A 39 10.83 -12.17 12.45
CA ASP A 39 11.88 -11.15 12.35
C ASP A 39 11.26 -9.75 12.22
N SER A 40 12.00 -8.73 12.64
CA SER A 40 11.54 -7.34 12.56
C SER A 40 11.10 -6.95 11.14
N SER A 41 9.91 -6.37 11.06
CA SER A 41 9.38 -5.75 9.85
C SER A 41 10.40 -4.75 9.27
N PRO A 42 10.67 -4.77 7.95
CA PRO A 42 11.52 -3.78 7.28
C PRO A 42 10.83 -2.41 7.11
N PHE A 43 9.64 -2.24 7.69
CA PHE A 43 8.86 -1.02 7.60
C PHE A 43 9.52 0.13 8.38
N GLU A 44 9.51 1.31 7.76
CA GLU A 44 9.82 2.57 8.42
C GLU A 44 8.66 3.56 8.24
N LYS A 45 8.37 4.36 9.26
CA LYS A 45 7.25 5.33 9.24
C LYS A 45 7.26 6.28 8.04
N GLN A 46 8.45 6.59 7.51
CA GLN A 46 8.59 7.45 6.34
C GLN A 46 7.92 6.84 5.09
N ILE A 47 7.92 5.52 4.96
CA ILE A 47 7.24 4.79 3.88
C ILE A 47 5.73 5.00 3.98
N GLY A 48 5.15 4.85 5.18
CA GLY A 48 3.74 5.13 5.42
C GLY A 48 3.35 6.58 5.14
N LYS A 49 4.20 7.53 5.55
CA LYS A 49 4.00 8.95 5.22
C LYS A 49 4.02 9.22 3.71
N ALA A 50 4.94 8.60 2.97
CA ALA A 50 5.02 8.75 1.52
C ALA A 50 3.73 8.23 0.85
N VAL A 51 3.26 7.05 1.24
CA VAL A 51 2.03 6.46 0.70
C VAL A 51 0.81 7.32 1.06
N PHE A 52 0.70 7.82 2.28
CA PHE A 52 -0.38 8.72 2.68
C PHE A 52 -0.41 10.02 1.86
N LEU A 53 0.77 10.63 1.61
CA LEU A 53 0.84 11.83 0.78
C LEU A 53 0.51 11.53 -0.70
N LEU A 54 0.88 10.35 -1.21
CA LEU A 54 0.45 9.89 -2.54
C LEU A 54 -1.07 9.71 -2.61
N ILE A 55 -1.72 9.13 -1.59
CA ILE A 55 -3.19 9.03 -1.51
C ILE A 55 -3.82 10.42 -1.59
N LYS A 56 -3.31 11.39 -0.83
CA LYS A 56 -3.80 12.78 -0.90
C LYS A 56 -3.61 13.40 -2.28
N LYS A 57 -2.44 13.17 -2.89
CA LYS A 57 -2.09 13.73 -4.20
C LYS A 57 -2.95 13.16 -5.32
N PHE A 58 -3.30 11.88 -5.23
CA PHE A 58 -4.07 11.14 -6.23
C PHE A 58 -5.50 10.85 -5.74
N VAL A 59 -6.08 11.75 -4.95
CA VAL A 59 -7.40 11.52 -4.33
C VAL A 59 -8.50 11.27 -5.36
N ASP A 60 -8.45 11.98 -6.50
CA ASP A 60 -9.40 11.80 -7.60
C ASP A 60 -9.25 10.41 -8.23
N ASP A 61 -8.01 9.98 -8.52
CA ASP A 61 -7.73 8.63 -9.05
C ASP A 61 -8.17 7.54 -8.05
N VAL A 62 -7.92 7.74 -6.75
CA VAL A 62 -8.36 6.82 -5.70
C VAL A 62 -9.88 6.71 -5.67
N ASN A 63 -10.58 7.85 -5.77
CA ASN A 63 -12.04 7.88 -5.79
C ASN A 63 -12.59 7.18 -7.05
N ASP A 64 -12.00 7.43 -8.21
CA ASP A 64 -12.40 6.79 -9.47
C ASP A 64 -12.23 5.27 -9.40
N ARG A 65 -11.09 4.79 -8.86
CA ARG A 65 -10.87 3.35 -8.63
C ARG A 65 -11.83 2.79 -7.59
N TYR A 66 -12.15 3.53 -6.53
CA TYR A 66 -13.15 3.11 -5.55
C TYR A 66 -14.54 2.93 -6.19
N GLN A 67 -14.97 3.86 -7.05
CA GLN A 67 -16.23 3.72 -7.80
C GLN A 67 -16.20 2.53 -8.76
N GLU A 68 -15.08 2.30 -9.45
CA GLU A 68 -14.93 1.11 -10.31
C GLU A 68 -15.06 -0.17 -9.47
N PHE A 69 -14.38 -0.26 -8.34
CA PHE A 69 -14.45 -1.41 -7.43
C PHE A 69 -15.85 -1.63 -6.87
N LEU A 70 -16.60 -0.57 -6.56
CA LEU A 70 -18.01 -0.68 -6.17
C LEU A 70 -18.86 -1.25 -7.31
N SER A 71 -18.69 -0.76 -8.53
CA SER A 71 -19.52 -1.13 -9.69
C SER A 71 -19.45 -2.62 -10.05
N ILE A 72 -18.36 -3.28 -9.69
CA ILE A 72 -18.08 -4.70 -9.97
C ILE A 72 -18.32 -5.61 -8.74
N GLY A 73 -18.76 -5.05 -7.62
CA GLY A 73 -18.97 -5.78 -6.36
C GLY A 73 -17.67 -6.18 -5.64
N ALA A 74 -16.55 -5.50 -5.88
CA ALA A 74 -15.27 -5.84 -5.23
C ALA A 74 -15.29 -5.56 -3.72
N MET A 75 -16.10 -4.61 -3.25
CA MET A 75 -16.24 -4.33 -1.81
C MET A 75 -17.04 -5.40 -1.07
N GLU A 76 -17.76 -6.26 -1.80
CA GLU A 76 -18.58 -7.34 -1.23
C GLU A 76 -17.90 -8.71 -1.30
N SER A 77 -16.76 -8.80 -1.98
CA SER A 77 -16.05 -10.06 -2.22
C SER A 77 -14.54 -9.87 -2.20
N ASP A 78 -13.90 -10.42 -1.18
CA ASP A 78 -12.45 -10.53 -1.04
C ASP A 78 -11.75 -11.05 -2.30
N GLU A 79 -12.37 -12.04 -2.97
CA GLU A 79 -11.81 -12.64 -4.17
C GLU A 79 -11.84 -11.66 -5.35
N ILE A 80 -12.95 -10.93 -5.52
CA ILE A 80 -13.08 -9.92 -6.57
C ILE A 80 -12.13 -8.76 -6.28
N PHE A 81 -12.08 -8.27 -5.03
CA PHE A 81 -11.12 -7.24 -4.61
C PHE A 81 -9.69 -7.64 -4.97
N ALA A 82 -9.28 -8.85 -4.58
CA ALA A 82 -7.91 -9.31 -4.80
C ALA A 82 -7.57 -9.41 -6.30
N LYS A 83 -8.48 -9.97 -7.11
CA LYS A 83 -8.29 -10.07 -8.56
C LYS A 83 -8.11 -8.70 -9.21
N TYR A 84 -8.94 -7.73 -8.82
CA TYR A 84 -8.88 -6.39 -9.38
C TYR A 84 -7.65 -5.62 -8.89
N ALA A 85 -7.34 -5.66 -7.59
CA ALA A 85 -6.11 -5.05 -7.07
C ALA A 85 -4.84 -5.64 -7.72
N ILE A 86 -4.78 -6.95 -7.95
CA ILE A 86 -3.67 -7.57 -8.71
C ILE A 86 -3.65 -7.08 -10.16
N ARG A 87 -4.82 -6.94 -10.81
CA ARG A 87 -4.91 -6.41 -12.18
C ARG A 87 -4.38 -4.98 -12.26
N GLU A 88 -4.66 -4.14 -11.26
CA GLU A 88 -4.15 -2.77 -11.18
C GLU A 88 -2.62 -2.72 -11.19
N ALA A 89 -1.94 -3.71 -10.59
CA ALA A 89 -0.47 -3.79 -10.60
C ALA A 89 0.10 -3.77 -12.03
N LEU A 90 -0.61 -4.32 -13.02
CA LEU A 90 -0.18 -4.31 -14.43
C LEU A 90 -0.04 -2.89 -15.00
N LEU A 91 -0.84 -1.94 -14.51
CA LEU A 91 -0.78 -0.54 -14.93
C LEU A 91 0.43 0.18 -14.32
N TYR A 92 0.79 -0.17 -13.08
CA TYR A 92 1.88 0.45 -12.34
C TYR A 92 3.27 -0.07 -12.74
N PHE A 93 3.33 -1.30 -13.27
CA PHE A 93 4.57 -1.98 -13.62
C PHE A 93 4.69 -2.28 -15.11
N ASP A 94 4.00 -1.52 -15.97
CA ASP A 94 4.03 -1.64 -17.43
C ASP A 94 5.46 -1.56 -18.00
N LYS A 95 6.29 -0.71 -17.40
CA LYS A 95 7.71 -0.48 -17.73
C LYS A 95 8.66 -1.19 -16.77
N GLY A 96 8.14 -2.08 -15.94
CA GLY A 96 8.87 -2.79 -14.90
C GLY A 96 8.79 -2.13 -13.51
N TYR A 97 9.45 -2.78 -12.55
CA TYR A 97 9.40 -2.36 -11.16
C TYR A 97 10.30 -1.16 -10.87
N THR A 98 9.73 -0.16 -10.20
CA THR A 98 10.48 0.85 -9.44
C THR A 98 9.87 0.99 -8.06
N HIS A 99 10.65 1.44 -7.08
CA HIS A 99 10.10 1.70 -5.75
C HIS A 99 9.02 2.79 -5.77
N ALA A 100 9.15 3.82 -6.62
CA ALA A 100 8.14 4.86 -6.78
C ALA A 100 6.82 4.31 -7.36
N SER A 101 6.90 3.44 -8.38
CA SER A 101 5.73 2.75 -8.94
C SER A 101 5.06 1.88 -7.89
N PHE A 102 5.84 1.15 -7.09
CA PHE A 102 5.31 0.32 -6.01
C PHE A 102 4.61 1.13 -4.92
N LEU A 103 5.20 2.24 -4.48
CA LEU A 103 4.56 3.14 -3.51
C LEU A 103 3.26 3.75 -4.05
N SER A 104 3.21 4.06 -5.35
CA SER A 104 2.00 4.58 -6.01
C SER A 104 0.92 3.51 -6.13
N TYR A 105 1.29 2.27 -6.46
CA TYR A 105 0.40 1.11 -6.42
C TYR A 105 -0.18 0.90 -5.01
N CYS A 106 0.67 0.92 -3.98
CA CYS A 106 0.23 0.85 -2.58
C CYS A 106 -0.76 1.97 -2.26
N ALA A 107 -0.51 3.20 -2.72
CA ALA A 107 -1.41 4.34 -2.49
C ALA A 107 -2.81 4.09 -3.07
N ILE A 108 -2.94 3.54 -4.28
CA ILE A 108 -4.27 3.19 -4.82
C ILE A 108 -4.94 2.11 -3.99
N VAL A 109 -4.28 0.97 -3.80
CA VAL A 109 -4.91 -0.19 -3.15
C VAL A 109 -5.30 0.13 -1.70
N ILE A 110 -4.42 0.81 -0.97
CA ILE A 110 -4.69 1.26 0.40
C ILE A 110 -5.74 2.37 0.40
N GLY A 111 -5.65 3.35 -0.51
CA GLY A 111 -6.63 4.44 -0.60
C GLY A 111 -8.06 3.93 -0.80
N VAL A 112 -8.24 3.01 -1.75
CA VAL A 112 -9.52 2.33 -2.01
C VAL A 112 -10.00 1.59 -0.76
N ALA A 113 -9.13 0.79 -0.14
CA ALA A 113 -9.49 0.05 1.07
C ALA A 113 -9.82 0.96 2.26
N VAL A 114 -9.16 2.11 2.40
CA VAL A 114 -9.41 3.11 3.47
C VAL A 114 -10.75 3.81 3.28
N MET A 115 -11.15 4.11 2.03
CA MET A 115 -12.47 4.66 1.73
C MET A 115 -13.59 3.70 2.16
N ASP A 116 -13.38 2.40 1.95
CA ASP A 116 -14.33 1.35 2.32
C ASP A 116 -14.52 1.20 3.84
N VAL A 117 -13.57 1.61 4.68
CA VAL A 117 -13.69 1.56 6.17
C VAL A 117 -14.84 2.45 6.69
N THR A 118 -15.45 3.27 5.84
CA THR A 118 -16.70 3.98 6.17
C THR A 118 -17.94 3.06 6.15
N LEU A 119 -17.83 1.89 5.52
CA LEU A 119 -18.84 0.85 5.39
C LEU A 119 -18.49 -0.37 6.26
N PRO A 120 -19.46 -1.18 6.69
CA PRO A 120 -19.24 -2.26 7.66
C PRO A 120 -18.40 -3.47 7.18
N GLY A 121 -17.63 -3.38 6.09
CA GLY A 121 -16.73 -4.42 5.59
C GLY A 121 -15.27 -4.21 5.98
N LYS A 122 -14.80 -4.79 7.08
CA LYS A 122 -13.38 -4.67 7.51
C LYS A 122 -12.41 -5.58 6.74
N TYR A 123 -12.93 -6.54 5.97
CA TYR A 123 -12.15 -7.56 5.26
C TYR A 123 -11.28 -6.99 4.12
N THR A 124 -11.69 -5.85 3.57
CA THR A 124 -10.99 -5.16 2.47
C THR A 124 -9.57 -4.73 2.87
N LEU A 125 -9.34 -4.35 4.13
CA LEU A 125 -8.01 -3.95 4.64
C LEU A 125 -7.04 -5.13 4.74
N ASP A 126 -7.50 -6.24 5.31
CA ASP A 126 -6.73 -7.49 5.40
C ASP A 126 -6.35 -7.96 3.98
N ARG A 127 -7.32 -7.93 3.06
CA ARG A 127 -7.09 -8.36 1.68
C ARG A 127 -6.15 -7.43 0.93
N ALA A 128 -6.26 -6.12 1.12
CA ALA A 128 -5.33 -5.14 0.56
C ALA A 128 -3.89 -5.40 1.00
N ALA A 129 -3.66 -5.63 2.30
CA ALA A 129 -2.33 -5.96 2.82
C ALA A 129 -1.76 -7.22 2.17
N GLN A 130 -2.57 -8.29 2.06
CA GLN A 130 -2.18 -9.56 1.43
C GLN A 130 -1.85 -9.41 -0.05
N VAL A 131 -2.65 -8.66 -0.81
CA VAL A 131 -2.41 -8.44 -2.24
C VAL A 131 -1.14 -7.63 -2.47
N ILE A 132 -0.90 -6.58 -1.67
CA ILE A 132 0.33 -5.80 -1.76
C ILE A 132 1.54 -6.68 -1.42
N ALA A 133 1.45 -7.50 -0.38
CA ALA A 133 2.51 -8.44 -0.01
C ALA A 133 2.80 -9.45 -1.11
N LEU A 134 1.76 -9.97 -1.78
CA LEU A 134 1.90 -10.88 -2.91
C LEU A 134 2.60 -10.22 -4.10
N VAL A 135 2.19 -9.01 -4.48
CA VAL A 135 2.82 -8.24 -5.57
C VAL A 135 4.29 -7.94 -5.24
N LEU A 136 4.59 -7.49 -4.02
CA LEU A 136 5.96 -7.26 -3.57
C LEU A 136 6.80 -8.55 -3.64
N SER A 137 6.24 -9.66 -3.20
CA SER A 137 6.90 -10.97 -3.23
C SER A 137 7.23 -11.39 -4.67
N SER A 138 6.34 -11.14 -5.63
CA SER A 138 6.59 -11.40 -7.05
C SER A 138 7.80 -10.62 -7.59
N HIS A 139 7.91 -9.34 -7.24
CA HIS A 139 9.05 -8.50 -7.65
C HIS A 139 10.36 -8.85 -6.92
N GLN A 140 10.29 -9.37 -5.69
CA GLN A 140 11.44 -9.93 -4.98
C GLN A 140 11.92 -11.23 -5.61
N LEU A 141 11.01 -12.15 -5.94
CA LEU A 141 11.33 -13.44 -6.55
C LEU A 141 11.93 -13.27 -7.95
N SER A 142 11.44 -12.32 -8.75
CA SER A 142 12.01 -11.99 -10.06
C SER A 142 13.33 -11.21 -9.98
N GLY A 143 13.77 -10.81 -8.78
CA GLY A 143 14.97 -10.03 -8.55
C GLY A 143 14.85 -8.54 -8.89
N GLN A 144 13.72 -8.08 -9.41
CA GLN A 144 13.52 -6.69 -9.79
C GLN A 144 13.61 -5.75 -8.58
N PHE A 145 13.03 -6.14 -7.44
CA PHE A 145 13.13 -5.38 -6.18
C PHE A 145 14.58 -5.15 -5.75
N TRP A 146 15.40 -6.20 -5.82
CA TRP A 146 16.79 -6.16 -5.38
C TRP A 146 17.68 -5.35 -6.34
N LYS A 147 17.38 -5.40 -7.66
CA LYS A 147 18.11 -4.62 -8.69
C LYS A 147 18.02 -3.11 -8.51
N VAL A 148 16.97 -2.62 -7.85
CA VAL A 148 16.76 -1.18 -7.60
C VAL A 148 17.09 -0.76 -6.15
N GLY A 149 17.81 -1.60 -5.40
CA GLY A 149 18.30 -1.27 -4.05
C GLY A 149 17.49 -1.88 -2.90
N GLY A 150 16.45 -2.68 -3.20
CA GLY A 150 15.70 -3.43 -2.21
C GLY A 150 15.09 -2.56 -1.10
N TRP A 151 15.21 -3.00 0.15
CA TRP A 151 14.65 -2.28 1.30
C TRP A 151 15.25 -0.88 1.49
N TYR A 152 16.54 -0.70 1.21
CA TYR A 152 17.16 0.62 1.26
C TYR A 152 16.63 1.54 0.14
N GLY A 153 16.44 1.00 -1.06
CA GLY A 153 15.91 1.76 -2.19
C GLY A 153 14.48 2.27 -1.97
N ILE A 154 13.61 1.47 -1.35
CA ILE A 154 12.24 1.92 -1.01
C ILE A 154 12.25 3.01 0.07
N GLN A 155 13.16 2.94 1.05
CA GLN A 155 13.34 3.99 2.06
C GLN A 155 13.78 5.31 1.41
N GLN A 156 14.82 5.27 0.57
CA GLN A 156 15.30 6.45 -0.16
C GLN A 156 14.22 7.06 -1.05
N SER A 157 13.50 6.22 -1.80
CA SER A 157 12.40 6.68 -2.67
C SER A 157 11.28 7.34 -1.87
N SER A 158 10.94 6.78 -0.71
CA SER A 158 9.96 7.35 0.21
C SER A 158 10.42 8.71 0.76
N ALA A 159 11.70 8.86 1.10
CA ALA A 159 12.26 10.11 1.57
C ALA A 159 12.16 11.23 0.53
N VAL A 160 12.59 10.94 -0.70
CA VAL A 160 12.52 11.89 -1.82
C VAL A 160 11.07 12.30 -2.11
N LEU A 161 10.13 11.36 -2.05
CA LEU A 161 8.70 11.66 -2.24
C LEU A 161 8.16 12.60 -1.17
N VAL A 162 8.46 12.32 0.11
CA VAL A 162 8.03 13.16 1.24
C VAL A 162 8.60 14.58 1.13
N GLU A 163 9.87 14.72 0.76
CA GLU A 163 10.51 16.02 0.56
C GLU A 163 9.83 16.82 -0.56
N LYS A 164 9.71 16.23 -1.75
CA LYS A 164 9.06 16.88 -2.90
C LYS A 164 7.64 17.33 -2.62
N MET A 165 6.89 16.58 -1.82
CA MET A 165 5.50 16.91 -1.51
C MET A 165 5.37 18.03 -0.46
N ARG A 166 6.33 18.18 0.45
CA ARG A 166 6.38 19.33 1.36
C ARG A 166 6.59 20.63 0.60
N ASP A 167 7.46 20.62 -0.40
CA ASP A 167 7.76 21.81 -1.20
C ASP A 167 6.51 22.29 -1.97
N VAL A 168 5.70 21.36 -2.48
CA VAL A 168 4.43 21.67 -3.18
C VAL A 168 3.39 22.28 -2.22
N GLU A 169 3.27 21.77 -1.00
CA GLU A 169 2.33 22.32 0.01
C GLU A 169 2.75 23.70 0.53
N GLN A 170 4.03 24.06 0.46
CA GLN A 170 4.52 25.40 0.84
C GLN A 170 4.29 26.43 -0.28
N VAL A 171 4.44 26.04 -1.55
CA VAL A 171 4.25 26.93 -2.70
C VAL A 171 2.79 27.30 -2.92
N THR A 172 1.85 26.40 -2.62
CA THR A 172 0.40 26.63 -2.80
C THR A 172 -0.26 27.44 -1.66
N ARG A 173 0.51 27.86 -0.65
CA ARG A 173 0.05 28.70 0.48
C ARG A 173 0.49 30.17 0.37
N LEU A 174 1.01 30.59 -0.79
CA LEU A 174 1.36 31.96 -1.14
C LEU A 174 0.36 32.52 -2.17
#